data_AF-A0A2E5FMB5-F1
#
_entry.id   AF-A0A2E5FMB5-F1
#
_cell.length_a   1.000
_cell.length_b   1.000
_cell.length_c   1.000
_cell.angle_alpha   90.00
_cell.angle_beta   90.00
_cell.angle_gamma   90.00
#
_symmetry.space_group_name_H-M   'P 1'
#
loop_
_entity.id
_entity.type
_entity.pdbx_description
1 polymer ?
#
loop_
_entity_poly.entity_id
_entity_poly.type
_entity_poly.pdbx_seq_one_letter_code
_entity_poly.pdbx_strand_id
1 'polypeptide(L)'
;MVRARIFPGFVLLLLTVCWTPTYAQRTTVYPLVKTGGGGENYMHNFYLPPPASTPWRPSFSPDGKQIAFSMAGSIWRIGVDSDTAYELTASTTYDSSPVWSPDGRWIAYTADDNYQSVNLRLLNVATGETSALTVGSHVNVDPTWSPDGTRILYVSTAPNGRYQLYALTVKNGRPGQSTQLTEDHLFHNERLYFGAHDLHIQPTVSPDGTKMIFVSNRGIPLGSGAIWQAPIQPNAMEKAQMILREETLYRTRPQWSPDGTRIVYSSHRGSQYSNLYVLPVDGGEPYQLTFGAWDHFEPRWSPDGKWIIYVSNQPGVSELRLLQVFGGKDRKVEIRKRVHRRPMGTLDVRVFDADTGLPTEARIYLRASDGKAYTPTNAYHRIGSRATHEDFFHTSGQFVLNVPEGETSIVAMKGFERLPVQTKLVVEAGDVTLIQLDLKRFTNLKAKGWYSGSDHIHMNYAGNLHNTPDNVLFMSAAEDIDMVGVKIANKDNRIFDHQYFSGAYDKRRSTSQRLISFGQEYRPPFHGHVNFINLTQHLISPFTTGYEGTAIESLYPSNTDMFLLGKKQGALTGYVHPFDRDPVSVGYAKARASQSMLLWAWSITLR
;
A
#
# COMPACT_ATOMS: atom_id res chain seq x y z
N MET A 1 -14.48 13.57 -63.16
CA MET A 1 -15.96 13.63 -63.28
C MET A 1 -16.52 12.23 -63.02
N VAL A 2 -17.75 12.17 -62.48
CA VAL A 2 -18.56 10.98 -62.07
C VAL A 2 -18.24 10.46 -60.67
N ARG A 3 -18.85 11.04 -59.62
CA ARG A 3 -20.17 10.73 -58.98
C ARG A 3 -20.18 9.40 -58.21
N ALA A 4 -20.07 9.49 -56.88
CA ALA A 4 -20.59 8.48 -55.96
C ALA A 4 -21.80 9.07 -55.22
N ARG A 5 -22.91 8.30 -55.23
CA ARG A 5 -24.24 8.66 -54.73
C ARG A 5 -24.26 8.66 -53.19
N ILE A 6 -24.84 9.70 -52.60
CA ILE A 6 -25.23 9.76 -51.19
C ILE A 6 -26.63 9.12 -51.07
N PHE A 7 -26.77 8.11 -50.21
CA PHE A 7 -28.05 7.67 -49.67
C PHE A 7 -28.24 8.34 -48.28
N PRO A 8 -29.42 8.88 -47.97
CA PRO A 8 -29.72 9.43 -46.65
C PRO A 8 -30.29 8.33 -45.74
N GLY A 9 -29.96 8.36 -44.45
CA GLY A 9 -30.72 7.61 -43.44
C GLY A 9 -29.89 6.88 -42.39
N PHE A 10 -29.03 7.59 -41.66
CA PHE A 10 -28.78 7.28 -40.27
C PHE A 10 -28.67 8.61 -39.52
N VAL A 11 -29.73 8.95 -38.79
CA VAL A 11 -29.68 10.01 -37.79
C VAL A 11 -28.74 9.51 -36.70
N LEU A 12 -27.47 9.90 -36.76
CA LEU A 12 -26.60 9.86 -35.60
C LEU A 12 -27.22 10.84 -34.61
N LEU A 13 -27.88 10.34 -33.57
CA LEU A 13 -28.19 11.14 -32.41
C LEU A 13 -26.83 11.48 -31.77
N LEU A 14 -26.22 12.57 -32.23
CA LEU A 14 -25.16 13.27 -31.53
C LEU A 14 -25.81 13.80 -30.26
N LEU A 15 -25.81 12.96 -29.21
CA LEU A 15 -25.79 13.46 -27.84
C LEU A 15 -24.50 14.26 -27.72
N THR A 16 -24.58 15.54 -28.06
CA THR A 16 -23.65 16.56 -27.57
C THR A 16 -23.81 16.61 -26.06
N VAL A 17 -23.18 15.64 -25.39
CA VAL A 17 -22.76 15.87 -24.01
C VAL A 17 -21.74 16.99 -24.13
N CYS A 18 -22.19 18.22 -23.85
CA CYS A 18 -21.30 19.32 -23.53
C CYS A 18 -20.50 18.89 -22.31
N TRP A 19 -19.39 18.19 -22.53
CA TRP A 19 -18.31 18.14 -21.57
C TRP A 19 -17.74 19.55 -21.54
N THR A 20 -18.33 20.39 -20.70
CA THR A 20 -17.48 21.39 -20.04
C THR A 20 -16.36 20.56 -19.40
N PRO A 21 -15.08 20.89 -19.64
CA PRO A 21 -14.02 20.37 -18.80
C PRO A 21 -14.27 21.01 -17.43
N THR A 22 -15.16 20.40 -16.65
CA THR A 22 -15.02 20.44 -15.22
C THR A 22 -13.65 19.77 -15.03
N TYR A 23 -12.63 20.60 -14.83
CA TYR A 23 -11.51 20.19 -14.01
C TYR A 23 -12.17 19.65 -12.74
N ALA A 24 -12.39 18.34 -12.67
CA ALA A 24 -12.81 17.70 -11.45
C ALA A 24 -11.78 18.17 -10.44
N GLN A 25 -12.19 19.05 -9.52
CA GLN A 25 -11.36 19.42 -8.39
C GLN A 25 -10.98 18.08 -7.77
N ARG A 26 -9.69 17.72 -7.84
CA ARG A 26 -9.18 16.56 -7.12
C ARG A 26 -9.67 16.75 -5.69
N THR A 27 -10.56 15.88 -5.21
CA THR A 27 -10.87 15.81 -3.80
C THR A 27 -9.56 15.45 -3.10
N THR A 28 -8.99 16.41 -2.38
CA THR A 28 -7.66 16.26 -1.79
C THR A 28 -7.75 15.27 -0.64
N VAL A 29 -6.97 14.19 -0.73
CA VAL A 29 -6.80 13.19 0.33
C VAL A 29 -5.79 13.74 1.32
N TYR A 30 -6.16 13.78 2.62
CA TYR A 30 -5.43 14.44 3.70
C TYR A 30 -4.96 15.86 3.34
N PRO A 31 -5.87 16.83 3.18
CA PRO A 31 -5.61 18.14 2.58
C PRO A 31 -4.56 19.01 3.29
N LEU A 32 -4.23 18.71 4.55
CA LEU A 32 -3.23 19.45 5.32
C LEU A 32 -1.82 18.84 5.23
N VAL A 33 -1.66 17.66 4.62
CA VAL A 33 -0.36 17.01 4.46
C VAL A 33 0.43 17.70 3.35
N LYS A 34 1.71 17.97 3.60
CA LYS A 34 2.64 18.54 2.61
C LYS A 34 3.82 17.60 2.43
N THR A 35 3.86 16.90 1.30
CA THR A 35 5.03 16.12 0.88
C THR A 35 5.33 16.44 -0.59
N GLY A 36 6.38 17.23 -0.84
CA GLY A 36 6.71 17.71 -2.19
C GLY A 36 7.11 16.59 -3.17
N GLY A 37 7.33 16.93 -4.44
CA GLY A 37 7.97 16.02 -5.43
C GLY A 37 7.17 14.76 -5.79
N GLY A 38 5.83 14.80 -5.74
CA GLY A 38 4.96 13.64 -5.95
C GLY A 38 4.81 12.72 -4.73
N GLY A 39 5.38 13.11 -3.58
CA GLY A 39 5.41 12.31 -2.36
C GLY A 39 4.07 12.03 -1.71
N GLU A 40 3.07 12.89 -1.93
CA GLU A 40 1.71 12.71 -1.36
C GLU A 40 1.14 11.34 -1.74
N ASN A 41 1.21 10.98 -3.02
CA ASN A 41 0.71 9.69 -3.50
C ASN A 41 1.49 8.51 -2.91
N TYR A 42 2.83 8.60 -2.86
CA TYR A 42 3.67 7.52 -2.34
C TYR A 42 3.44 7.32 -0.84
N MET A 43 3.32 8.41 -0.10
CA MET A 43 3.04 8.36 1.32
C MET A 43 1.66 7.78 1.62
N HIS A 44 0.63 8.22 0.90
CA HIS A 44 -0.72 7.68 1.07
C HIS A 44 -0.78 6.19 0.74
N ASN A 45 0.06 5.71 -0.18
CA ASN A 45 0.07 4.31 -0.60
C ASN A 45 0.97 3.40 0.26
N PHE A 46 2.08 3.92 0.81
CA PHE A 46 3.11 3.09 1.43
C PHE A 46 3.36 3.37 2.92
N TYR A 47 3.06 4.58 3.41
CA TYR A 47 3.30 4.95 4.80
C TYR A 47 2.05 4.84 5.66
N LEU A 48 0.96 5.47 5.22
CA LEU A 48 -0.29 5.49 5.97
C LEU A 48 -0.90 4.09 5.98
N PRO A 49 -1.50 3.65 7.10
CA PRO A 49 -2.10 2.33 7.17
C PRO A 49 -3.14 2.14 6.05
N PRO A 50 -2.99 1.13 5.19
CA PRO A 50 -4.01 0.83 4.22
C PRO A 50 -5.17 0.09 4.91
N PRO A 51 -6.41 0.26 4.42
CA PRO A 51 -7.49 -0.69 4.68
C PRO A 51 -7.07 -2.10 4.28
N ALA A 52 -7.58 -3.09 5.01
CA ALA A 52 -7.16 -4.46 4.86
C ALA A 52 -8.17 -5.47 5.41
N SER A 53 -8.38 -6.59 4.70
CA SER A 53 -9.24 -7.69 5.17
C SER A 53 -8.54 -8.69 6.10
N THR A 54 -7.21 -8.76 6.06
CA THR A 54 -6.35 -9.69 6.83
C THR A 54 -5.69 -9.00 8.04
N PRO A 55 -4.87 -9.66 8.88
CA PRO A 55 -4.22 -9.03 10.05
C PRO A 55 -2.85 -8.36 9.77
N TRP A 56 -2.59 -7.21 10.42
CA TRP A 56 -1.45 -6.28 10.17
C TRP A 56 -1.13 -5.51 11.47
N ARG A 57 0.02 -4.82 11.51
CA ARG A 57 0.42 -3.93 12.62
C ARG A 57 0.32 -4.59 14.02
N PRO A 58 1.02 -5.71 14.24
CA PRO A 58 0.92 -6.41 15.53
C PRO A 58 1.55 -5.60 16.67
N SER A 59 1.05 -5.81 17.90
CA SER A 59 1.67 -5.37 19.15
C SER A 59 1.38 -6.40 20.24
N PHE A 60 2.41 -6.85 20.94
CA PHE A 60 2.24 -7.70 22.12
C PHE A 60 1.63 -6.92 23.28
N SER A 61 0.83 -7.61 24.10
CA SER A 61 0.51 -7.16 25.46
C SER A 61 1.78 -7.17 26.32
N PRO A 62 1.86 -6.36 27.40
CA PRO A 62 3.07 -6.28 28.23
C PRO A 62 3.47 -7.59 28.90
N ASP A 63 2.51 -8.48 29.15
CA ASP A 63 2.74 -9.82 29.69
C ASP A 63 3.14 -10.86 28.62
N GLY A 64 3.15 -10.47 27.34
CA GLY A 64 3.50 -11.33 26.20
C GLY A 64 2.46 -12.39 25.84
N LYS A 65 1.27 -12.40 26.47
CA LYS A 65 0.27 -13.46 26.28
C LYS A 65 -0.72 -13.19 25.15
N GLN A 66 -0.89 -11.92 24.77
CA GLN A 66 -1.83 -11.48 23.75
C GLN A 66 -1.13 -10.64 22.69
N ILE A 67 -1.73 -10.60 21.50
CA ILE A 67 -1.33 -9.77 20.38
C ILE A 67 -2.54 -8.93 19.99
N ALA A 68 -2.40 -7.61 19.97
CA ALA A 68 -3.33 -6.72 19.29
C ALA A 68 -2.86 -6.48 17.85
N PHE A 69 -3.79 -6.32 16.91
CA PHE A 69 -3.49 -6.09 15.49
C PHE A 69 -4.68 -5.40 14.79
N SER A 70 -4.45 -4.86 13.61
CA SER A 70 -5.50 -4.27 12.77
C SER A 70 -6.01 -5.27 11.73
N MET A 71 -7.33 -5.36 11.56
CA MET A 71 -7.98 -6.19 10.53
C MET A 71 -9.39 -5.68 10.26
N ALA A 72 -9.81 -5.64 8.99
CA ALA A 72 -11.13 -5.17 8.54
C ALA A 72 -11.51 -3.77 9.05
N GLY A 73 -10.53 -2.87 9.17
CA GLY A 73 -10.73 -1.50 9.68
C GLY A 73 -11.05 -1.42 11.17
N SER A 74 -10.80 -2.48 11.95
CA SER A 74 -10.95 -2.52 13.40
C SER A 74 -9.66 -2.97 14.07
N ILE A 75 -9.52 -2.70 15.37
CA ILE A 75 -8.52 -3.34 16.23
C ILE A 75 -9.07 -4.68 16.73
N TRP A 76 -8.23 -5.70 16.69
CA TRP A 76 -8.50 -7.05 17.16
C TRP A 76 -7.45 -7.49 18.16
N ARG A 77 -7.77 -8.51 18.96
CA ARG A 77 -6.80 -9.23 19.79
C ARG A 77 -6.91 -10.75 19.64
N ILE A 78 -5.79 -11.43 19.87
CA ILE A 78 -5.70 -12.90 19.93
C ILE A 78 -4.69 -13.32 21.01
N GLY A 79 -4.89 -14.48 21.63
CA GLY A 79 -3.85 -15.09 22.48
C GLY A 79 -2.74 -15.71 21.63
N VAL A 80 -1.49 -15.67 22.07
CA VAL A 80 -0.33 -16.16 21.29
C VAL A 80 -0.45 -17.63 20.83
N ASP A 81 -1.18 -18.45 21.61
CA ASP A 81 -1.45 -19.87 21.34
C ASP A 81 -2.94 -20.16 21.09
N SER A 82 -3.76 -19.13 20.86
CA SER A 82 -5.18 -19.25 20.50
C SER A 82 -5.36 -19.17 18.99
N ASP A 83 -6.51 -19.63 18.50
CA ASP A 83 -6.96 -19.47 17.11
C ASP A 83 -8.20 -18.56 16.96
N THR A 84 -8.66 -17.99 18.09
CA THR A 84 -9.86 -17.17 18.18
C THR A 84 -9.49 -15.72 18.42
N ALA A 85 -9.79 -14.86 17.44
CA ALA A 85 -9.60 -13.43 17.51
C ALA A 85 -10.88 -12.72 17.97
N TYR A 86 -10.73 -11.69 18.80
CA TYR A 86 -11.81 -10.87 19.33
C TYR A 86 -11.67 -9.43 18.83
N GLU A 87 -12.74 -8.88 18.27
CA GLU A 87 -12.79 -7.50 17.85
C GLU A 87 -12.85 -6.58 19.09
N LEU A 88 -12.03 -5.53 19.07
CA LEU A 88 -11.92 -4.57 20.16
C LEU A 88 -12.54 -3.23 19.81
N THR A 89 -12.55 -2.80 18.55
CA THR A 89 -13.19 -1.54 18.12
C THR A 89 -14.27 -1.78 17.09
N ALA A 90 -15.30 -0.94 17.13
CA ALA A 90 -16.44 -0.98 16.21
C ALA A 90 -16.89 0.45 15.91
N SER A 91 -16.19 1.11 14.99
CA SER A 91 -16.37 2.51 14.61
C SER A 91 -16.59 2.63 13.10
N THR A 92 -16.88 3.84 12.63
CA THR A 92 -16.90 4.20 11.20
C THR A 92 -15.51 4.51 10.63
N THR A 93 -14.50 4.73 11.49
CA THR A 93 -13.11 5.01 11.10
C THR A 93 -12.34 3.74 10.76
N TYR A 94 -11.34 3.82 9.87
CA TYR A 94 -10.41 2.71 9.68
C TYR A 94 -9.36 2.72 10.80
N ASP A 95 -9.52 1.82 11.76
CA ASP A 95 -8.66 1.73 12.94
C ASP A 95 -7.43 0.84 12.66
N SER A 96 -6.24 1.31 13.07
CA SER A 96 -4.97 0.61 12.81
C SER A 96 -3.90 0.90 13.87
N SER A 97 -2.74 0.25 13.72
CA SER A 97 -1.50 0.54 14.45
C SER A 97 -1.66 0.54 15.98
N PRO A 98 -2.24 -0.52 16.57
CA PRO A 98 -2.43 -0.61 18.00
C PRO A 98 -1.09 -0.73 18.74
N VAL A 99 -0.96 -0.06 19.88
CA VAL A 99 0.15 -0.22 20.83
C VAL A 99 -0.36 -0.29 22.26
N TRP A 100 0.02 -1.34 22.98
CA TRP A 100 -0.36 -1.54 24.37
C TRP A 100 0.39 -0.57 25.30
N SER A 101 -0.31 -0.05 26.30
CA SER A 101 0.35 0.64 27.42
C SER A 101 1.17 -0.36 28.24
N PRO A 102 2.27 0.07 28.89
CA PRO A 102 3.12 -0.83 29.69
C PRO A 102 2.38 -1.53 30.85
N ASP A 103 1.33 -0.91 31.37
CA ASP A 103 0.48 -1.48 32.42
C ASP A 103 -0.64 -2.40 31.90
N GLY A 104 -0.78 -2.53 30.58
CA GLY A 104 -1.78 -3.38 29.91
C GLY A 104 -3.22 -2.87 29.99
N ARG A 105 -3.46 -1.70 30.59
CA ARG A 105 -4.81 -1.14 30.77
C ARG A 105 -5.37 -0.47 29.53
N TRP A 106 -4.50 -0.05 28.61
CA TRP A 106 -4.86 0.75 27.46
C TRP A 106 -4.23 0.25 26.17
N ILE A 107 -4.90 0.54 25.06
CA ILE A 107 -4.32 0.41 23.71
C ILE A 107 -4.49 1.76 23.01
N ALA A 108 -3.37 2.39 22.64
CA ALA A 108 -3.40 3.54 21.74
C ALA A 108 -3.44 3.06 20.30
N TYR A 109 -4.17 3.73 19.42
CA TYR A 109 -4.31 3.33 18.02
C TYR A 109 -4.60 4.53 17.12
N THR A 110 -4.39 4.37 15.82
CA THR A 110 -4.73 5.37 14.80
C THR A 110 -6.14 5.13 14.28
N ALA A 111 -6.94 6.18 14.15
CA ALA A 111 -8.27 6.14 13.54
C ALA A 111 -8.28 7.08 12.31
N ASP A 112 -8.34 6.49 11.12
CA ASP A 112 -8.46 7.22 9.86
C ASP A 112 -9.93 7.54 9.59
N ASP A 113 -10.22 8.84 9.50
CA ASP A 113 -11.55 9.35 9.20
C ASP A 113 -11.66 9.64 7.71
N ASN A 114 -11.99 8.58 6.96
CA ASN A 114 -12.37 8.63 5.55
C ASN A 114 -11.35 9.35 4.65
N TYR A 115 -10.06 9.15 4.91
CA TYR A 115 -8.92 9.76 4.22
C TYR A 115 -8.85 11.29 4.31
N GLN A 116 -9.54 11.89 5.28
CA GLN A 116 -9.50 13.34 5.55
C GLN A 116 -8.54 13.68 6.68
N SER A 117 -8.50 12.85 7.72
CA SER A 117 -7.62 13.02 8.87
C SER A 117 -7.26 11.67 9.47
N VAL A 118 -6.18 11.63 10.25
CA VAL A 118 -5.85 10.47 11.09
C VAL A 118 -5.60 10.97 12.50
N ASN A 119 -6.35 10.44 13.47
CA ASN A 119 -6.25 10.84 14.85
C ASN A 119 -5.87 9.67 15.76
N LEU A 120 -5.19 9.97 16.85
CA LEU A 120 -4.88 8.99 17.89
C LEU A 120 -6.06 8.84 18.83
N ARG A 121 -6.38 7.60 19.15
CA ARG A 121 -7.43 7.20 20.10
C ARG A 121 -6.84 6.30 21.17
N LEU A 122 -7.53 6.21 22.31
CA LEU A 122 -7.16 5.36 23.42
C LEU A 122 -8.33 4.45 23.80
N LEU A 123 -8.12 3.14 23.70
CA LEU A 123 -9.06 2.11 24.14
C LEU A 123 -8.73 1.67 25.56
N ASN A 124 -9.73 1.68 26.45
CA ASN A 124 -9.67 0.99 27.74
C ASN A 124 -9.89 -0.50 27.53
N VAL A 125 -8.92 -1.34 27.88
CA VAL A 125 -8.98 -2.79 27.64
C VAL A 125 -10.06 -3.46 28.48
N ALA A 126 -10.33 -2.96 29.69
CA ALA A 126 -11.28 -3.56 30.60
C ALA A 126 -12.74 -3.20 30.26
N THR A 127 -13.01 -1.94 29.92
CA THR A 127 -14.38 -1.48 29.63
C THR A 127 -14.73 -1.52 28.14
N GLY A 128 -13.73 -1.55 27.26
CA GLY A 128 -13.90 -1.41 25.83
C GLY A 128 -14.21 0.01 25.38
N GLU A 129 -14.22 1.01 26.26
CA GLU A 129 -14.50 2.39 25.89
C GLU A 129 -13.31 3.05 25.20
N THR A 130 -13.58 3.97 24.26
CA THR A 130 -12.55 4.68 23.50
C THR A 130 -12.62 6.19 23.72
N SER A 131 -11.50 6.84 23.97
CA SER A 131 -11.35 8.30 24.05
C SER A 131 -10.41 8.84 22.97
N ALA A 132 -10.46 10.14 22.70
CA ALA A 132 -9.52 10.79 21.78
C ALA A 132 -8.23 11.20 22.51
N LEU A 133 -7.08 10.98 21.86
CA LEU A 133 -5.78 11.53 22.27
C LEU A 133 -5.39 12.75 21.45
N THR A 134 -5.76 12.77 20.17
CA THR A 134 -5.65 13.93 19.29
C THR A 134 -6.97 14.21 18.60
N VAL A 135 -7.15 15.44 18.14
CA VAL A 135 -8.33 15.89 17.38
C VAL A 135 -7.90 16.83 16.25
N GLY A 136 -8.79 17.06 15.28
CA GLY A 136 -8.59 17.97 14.16
C GLY A 136 -8.28 17.27 12.86
N SER A 137 -7.89 18.06 11.86
CA SER A 137 -7.78 17.62 10.45
C SER A 137 -6.38 17.21 10.02
N HIS A 138 -5.41 17.21 10.94
CA HIS A 138 -4.05 16.74 10.66
C HIS A 138 -3.96 15.22 10.72
N VAL A 139 -2.87 14.69 10.19
CA VAL A 139 -2.49 13.29 10.29
C VAL A 139 -1.59 13.10 11.52
N ASN A 140 -2.02 12.21 12.41
CA ASN A 140 -1.31 11.77 13.62
C ASN A 140 -1.18 10.24 13.59
N VAL A 141 0.05 9.73 13.56
CA VAL A 141 0.34 8.29 13.33
C VAL A 141 1.49 7.80 14.20
N ASP A 142 1.76 6.49 14.13
CA ASP A 142 2.86 5.80 14.79
C ASP A 142 2.97 6.09 16.31
N PRO A 143 1.88 5.88 17.09
CA PRO A 143 1.96 6.02 18.54
C PRO A 143 2.91 4.96 19.13
N THR A 144 3.67 5.33 20.16
CA THR A 144 4.49 4.42 20.96
C THR A 144 4.55 4.91 22.41
N TRP A 145 4.43 4.01 23.37
CA TRP A 145 4.44 4.37 24.79
C TRP A 145 5.86 4.52 25.31
N SER A 146 6.07 5.48 26.23
CA SER A 146 7.22 5.43 27.12
C SER A 146 7.10 4.24 28.08
N PRO A 147 8.21 3.61 28.52
CA PRO A 147 8.19 2.45 29.41
C PRO A 147 7.48 2.69 30.75
N ASP A 148 7.48 3.93 31.24
CA ASP A 148 6.79 4.34 32.47
C ASP A 148 5.28 4.59 32.28
N GLY A 149 4.77 4.51 31.05
CA GLY A 149 3.36 4.73 30.70
C GLY A 149 2.88 6.18 30.83
N THR A 150 3.78 7.16 31.02
CA THR A 150 3.39 8.57 31.24
C THR A 150 3.32 9.40 29.95
N ARG A 151 3.92 8.91 28.86
CA ARG A 151 4.01 9.60 27.58
C ARG A 151 3.72 8.68 26.40
N ILE A 152 3.20 9.26 25.33
CA ILE A 152 3.14 8.64 24.00
C ILE A 152 3.98 9.49 23.05
N LEU A 153 4.98 8.89 22.42
CA LEU A 153 5.61 9.49 21.25
C LEU A 153 4.75 9.17 20.03
N TYR A 154 4.64 10.14 19.12
CA TYR A 154 3.88 9.98 17.89
C TYR A 154 4.37 10.92 16.80
N VAL A 155 3.92 10.70 15.58
CA VAL A 155 4.18 11.56 14.43
C VAL A 155 2.97 12.44 14.19
N SER A 156 3.16 13.74 14.01
CA SER A 156 2.11 14.66 13.58
C SER A 156 2.52 15.47 12.37
N THR A 157 1.52 15.89 11.61
CA THR A 157 1.65 16.90 10.55
C THR A 157 1.22 18.29 11.01
N ALA A 158 0.70 18.44 12.22
CA ALA A 158 0.39 19.76 12.77
C ALA A 158 1.67 20.52 13.12
N PRO A 159 1.66 21.87 13.10
CA PRO A 159 0.65 22.71 12.45
C PRO A 159 0.94 22.94 10.95
N ASN A 160 2.14 22.61 10.47
CA ASN A 160 2.65 23.12 9.18
C ASN A 160 2.43 22.17 7.97
N GLY A 161 1.94 20.97 8.21
CA GLY A 161 1.66 19.92 7.23
C GLY A 161 2.76 18.86 7.09
N ARG A 162 3.86 18.94 7.84
CA ARG A 162 5.05 18.08 7.68
C ARG A 162 5.22 17.13 8.86
N TYR A 163 5.75 15.95 8.59
CA TYR A 163 5.88 14.86 9.57
C TYR A 163 6.99 15.14 10.57
N GLN A 164 6.58 15.46 11.80
CA GLN A 164 7.45 15.71 12.95
C GLN A 164 7.10 14.79 14.11
N LEU A 165 8.08 14.56 14.99
CA LEU A 165 7.90 13.77 16.20
C LEU A 165 7.40 14.67 17.35
N TYR A 166 6.46 14.13 18.12
CA TYR A 166 5.88 14.77 19.29
C TYR A 166 5.87 13.80 20.48
N ALA A 167 5.92 14.34 21.69
CA ALA A 167 5.66 13.62 22.93
C ALA A 167 4.40 14.19 23.61
N LEU A 168 3.38 13.35 23.77
CA LEU A 168 2.12 13.65 24.45
C LEU A 168 2.13 13.05 25.86
N THR A 169 1.88 13.85 26.89
CA THR A 169 1.66 13.30 28.24
C THR A 169 0.29 12.65 28.35
N VAL A 170 0.21 11.54 29.08
CA VAL A 170 -1.04 10.80 29.32
C VAL A 170 -1.18 10.50 30.80
N LYS A 171 -2.33 10.86 31.39
CA LYS A 171 -2.63 10.60 32.79
C LYS A 171 -4.04 10.05 32.93
N ASN A 172 -4.19 8.86 33.53
CA ASN A 172 -5.48 8.20 33.75
C ASN A 172 -6.35 8.13 32.47
N GLY A 173 -5.74 7.78 31.34
CA GLY A 173 -6.43 7.65 30.05
C GLY A 173 -6.84 8.98 29.40
N ARG A 174 -6.32 10.12 29.88
CA ARG A 174 -6.58 11.45 29.31
C ARG A 174 -5.29 12.08 28.75
N PRO A 175 -5.36 12.73 27.58
CA PRO A 175 -4.23 13.45 27.02
C PRO A 175 -3.94 14.74 27.80
N GLY A 176 -2.66 15.07 27.95
CA GLY A 176 -2.17 16.31 28.52
C GLY A 176 -1.45 17.17 27.47
N GLN A 177 -0.28 17.70 27.84
CA GLN A 177 0.52 18.56 26.96
C GLN A 177 1.22 17.73 25.87
N SER A 178 1.19 18.24 24.64
CA SER A 178 2.01 17.74 23.54
C SER A 178 3.19 18.67 23.28
N THR A 179 4.38 18.10 23.16
CA THR A 179 5.66 18.81 22.93
C THR A 179 6.30 18.32 21.65
N GLN A 180 6.63 19.23 20.74
CA GLN A 180 7.36 18.90 19.52
C GLN A 180 8.82 18.55 19.84
N LEU A 181 9.32 17.47 19.24
CA LEU A 181 10.68 16.96 19.46
C LEU A 181 11.61 17.26 18.28
N THR A 182 11.08 17.24 17.05
CA THR A 182 11.86 17.46 15.84
C THR A 182 11.30 18.62 15.02
N GLU A 183 12.15 19.23 14.20
CA GLU A 183 11.77 20.21 13.21
C GLU A 183 12.24 19.76 11.82
N ASP A 184 11.52 20.16 10.78
CA ASP A 184 11.97 19.95 9.41
C ASP A 184 13.19 20.83 9.10
N HIS A 185 13.89 20.45 8.04
CA HIS A 185 14.97 21.23 7.48
C HIS A 185 14.90 21.12 5.95
N LEU A 186 15.34 22.16 5.26
CA LEU A 186 15.38 22.21 3.81
C LEU A 186 16.66 21.55 3.30
N PHE A 187 16.55 20.43 2.58
CA PHE A 187 17.66 19.71 1.96
C PHE A 187 18.24 20.39 0.71
N HIS A 188 17.74 21.58 0.36
CA HIS A 188 18.07 22.39 -0.83
C HIS A 188 17.63 21.81 -2.18
N ASN A 189 17.68 20.48 -2.36
CA ASN A 189 17.18 19.78 -3.55
C ASN A 189 15.86 19.04 -3.26
N GLU A 190 14.97 18.97 -4.25
CA GLU A 190 13.78 18.14 -4.15
C GLU A 190 14.15 16.65 -4.26
N ARG A 191 13.93 15.89 -3.19
CA ARG A 191 14.10 14.43 -3.17
C ARG A 191 12.98 13.74 -3.92
N LEU A 192 13.32 12.73 -4.70
CA LEU A 192 12.36 11.87 -5.41
C LEU A 192 11.42 11.22 -4.39
N TYR A 193 10.10 11.48 -4.50
CA TYR A 193 9.02 10.98 -3.62
C TYR A 193 8.90 11.62 -2.23
N PHE A 194 9.80 12.50 -1.80
CA PHE A 194 9.76 13.05 -0.42
C PHE A 194 9.75 14.58 -0.39
N GLY A 195 10.11 15.23 -1.50
CA GLY A 195 10.25 16.68 -1.57
C GLY A 195 11.52 17.19 -0.90
N ALA A 196 11.65 18.51 -0.80
CA ALA A 196 12.86 19.15 -0.30
C ALA A 196 12.95 19.25 1.23
N HIS A 197 11.86 18.98 1.96
CA HIS A 197 11.85 19.07 3.42
C HIS A 197 12.05 17.70 4.06
N ASP A 198 12.71 17.70 5.20
CA ASP A 198 12.92 16.50 5.97
C ASP A 198 11.63 15.94 6.56
N LEU A 199 11.59 14.63 6.69
CA LEU A 199 10.53 13.87 7.32
C LEU A 199 11.11 13.10 8.52
N HIS A 200 10.34 13.00 9.60
CA HIS A 200 10.69 12.19 10.78
C HIS A 200 9.51 11.30 11.16
N ILE A 201 9.70 9.98 11.15
CA ILE A 201 8.62 9.00 11.30
C ILE A 201 9.04 7.80 12.14
N GLN A 202 8.08 6.93 12.49
CA GLN A 202 8.32 5.62 13.11
C GLN A 202 9.15 5.68 14.41
N PRO A 203 8.82 6.56 15.37
CA PRO A 203 9.55 6.63 16.64
C PRO A 203 9.31 5.36 17.48
N THR A 204 10.34 4.94 18.22
CA THR A 204 10.22 4.00 19.35
C THR A 204 11.11 4.44 20.50
N VAL A 205 10.69 4.16 21.73
CA VAL A 205 11.38 4.59 22.96
C VAL A 205 12.30 3.47 23.46
N SER A 206 13.50 3.83 23.94
CA SER A 206 14.43 2.88 24.57
C SER A 206 13.83 2.29 25.84
N PRO A 207 14.19 1.06 26.25
CA PRO A 207 13.63 0.43 27.45
C PRO A 207 13.82 1.22 28.76
N ASP A 208 14.87 2.04 28.83
CA ASP A 208 15.15 2.94 29.97
C ASP A 208 14.36 4.27 29.90
N GLY A 209 13.66 4.55 28.80
CA GLY A 209 12.87 5.76 28.59
C GLY A 209 13.65 7.04 28.28
N THR A 210 14.97 6.96 28.06
CA THR A 210 15.83 8.15 27.93
C THR A 210 16.05 8.60 26.48
N LYS A 211 15.99 7.67 25.53
CA LYS A 211 16.28 7.90 24.11
C LYS A 211 15.14 7.39 23.23
N MET A 212 15.12 7.86 21.99
CA MET A 212 14.28 7.32 20.93
C MET A 212 15.12 6.91 19.74
N ILE A 213 14.65 5.90 19.00
CA ILE A 213 15.05 5.69 17.60
C ILE A 213 13.89 6.05 16.69
N PHE A 214 14.19 6.54 15.50
CA PHE A 214 13.21 6.98 14.50
C PHE A 214 13.83 6.92 13.11
N VAL A 215 13.00 7.09 12.08
CA VAL A 215 13.46 7.18 10.69
C VAL A 215 13.44 8.63 10.24
N SER A 216 14.55 9.10 9.67
CA SER A 216 14.65 10.44 9.11
C SER A 216 15.52 10.48 7.86
N ASN A 217 15.06 11.24 6.86
CA ASN A 217 15.82 11.51 5.62
C ASN A 217 16.71 12.76 5.71
N ARG A 218 16.93 13.34 6.91
CA ARG A 218 17.88 14.43 7.15
C ARG A 218 19.22 14.13 6.47
N GLY A 219 19.61 14.98 5.52
CA GLY A 219 20.89 14.83 4.78
C GLY A 219 20.95 13.67 3.77
N ILE A 220 19.84 12.97 3.51
CA ILE A 220 19.80 11.79 2.64
C ILE A 220 18.96 12.09 1.38
N PRO A 221 19.49 11.90 0.16
CA PRO A 221 18.79 12.24 -1.08
C PRO A 221 17.70 11.24 -1.52
N LEU A 222 17.76 9.98 -1.05
CA LEU A 222 16.88 8.89 -1.49
C LEU A 222 16.28 8.11 -0.32
N GLY A 223 15.02 7.68 -0.49
CA GLY A 223 14.29 6.87 0.48
C GLY A 223 13.69 7.67 1.64
N SER A 224 12.89 7.00 2.48
CA SER A 224 12.30 7.61 3.67
C SER A 224 13.35 7.98 4.73
N GLY A 225 14.58 7.47 4.58
CA GLY A 225 15.74 7.85 5.33
C GLY A 225 16.34 6.74 6.20
N ALA A 226 17.32 7.14 6.99
CA ALA A 226 18.10 6.29 7.87
C ALA A 226 17.43 6.06 9.23
N ILE A 227 17.93 5.08 9.98
CA ILE A 227 17.61 4.93 11.41
C ILE A 227 18.50 5.90 12.19
N TRP A 228 17.88 6.77 12.98
CA TRP A 228 18.53 7.74 13.85
C TRP A 228 18.19 7.46 15.31
N GLN A 229 19.09 7.86 16.20
CA GLN A 229 18.89 7.85 17.63
C GLN A 229 19.02 9.28 18.18
N ALA A 230 18.17 9.67 19.12
CA ALA A 230 18.25 10.98 19.77
C ALA A 230 17.69 10.94 21.21
N PRO A 231 18.06 11.90 22.09
CA PRO A 231 17.36 12.09 23.35
C PRO A 231 15.91 12.57 23.13
N ILE A 232 15.00 12.23 24.05
CA ILE A 232 13.59 12.64 23.98
C ILE A 232 13.44 14.04 24.57
N GLN A 233 13.72 15.06 23.77
CA GLN A 233 13.61 16.48 24.13
C GLN A 233 13.31 17.32 22.88
N PRO A 234 12.86 18.59 23.04
CA PRO A 234 12.85 19.54 21.94
C PRO A 234 14.22 19.64 21.26
N ASN A 235 14.20 19.98 19.97
CA ASN A 235 15.37 20.07 19.09
C ASN A 235 16.23 18.79 19.09
N ALA A 236 15.58 17.62 19.16
CA ALA A 236 16.25 16.32 19.24
C ALA A 236 17.28 16.10 18.12
N MET A 237 17.04 16.68 16.93
CA MET A 237 17.93 16.57 15.77
C MET A 237 19.32 17.17 16.01
N GLU A 238 19.50 18.13 16.92
CA GLU A 238 20.81 18.71 17.24
C GLU A 238 21.75 17.70 17.91
N LYS A 239 21.18 16.72 18.60
CA LYS A 239 21.90 15.64 19.30
C LYS A 239 21.65 14.27 18.67
N ALA A 240 21.06 14.23 17.48
CA ALA A 240 20.73 12.99 16.81
C ALA A 240 21.98 12.36 16.17
N GLN A 241 22.08 11.04 16.24
CA GLN A 241 23.15 10.25 15.64
C GLN A 241 22.53 9.25 14.67
N MET A 242 23.10 9.16 13.47
CA MET A 242 22.68 8.15 12.49
C MET A 242 23.26 6.79 12.89
N ILE A 243 22.40 5.79 13.04
CA ILE A 243 22.79 4.41 13.38
C ILE A 243 23.05 3.59 12.11
N LEU A 244 22.16 3.71 11.12
CA LEU A 244 22.24 2.94 9.88
C LEU A 244 21.61 3.71 8.73
N ARG A 245 22.38 3.91 7.64
CA ARG A 245 21.81 4.35 6.36
C ARG A 245 20.86 3.30 5.81
N GLU A 246 19.64 3.73 5.52
CA GLU A 246 18.56 2.90 5.01
C GLU A 246 17.81 3.69 3.92
N GLU A 247 17.29 2.98 2.93
CA GLU A 247 16.74 3.56 1.70
C GLU A 247 15.39 2.92 1.33
N THR A 248 14.60 2.50 2.33
CA THR A 248 13.27 1.97 2.08
C THR A 248 12.25 3.06 1.73
N LEU A 249 11.14 2.64 1.11
CA LEU A 249 9.94 3.47 0.96
C LEU A 249 9.01 3.26 2.17
N TYR A 250 9.34 3.88 3.31
CA TYR A 250 8.53 3.92 4.53
C TYR A 250 8.35 2.57 5.25
N ARG A 251 9.15 1.54 4.97
CA ARG A 251 8.97 0.18 5.52
C ARG A 251 9.86 -0.18 6.71
N THR A 252 10.83 0.67 7.06
CA THR A 252 11.89 0.33 8.01
C THR A 252 11.38 -0.17 9.37
N ARG A 253 10.42 0.53 9.99
CA ARG A 253 9.73 0.14 11.24
C ARG A 253 10.66 -0.38 12.34
N PRO A 254 11.69 0.40 12.75
CA PRO A 254 12.67 -0.07 13.72
C PRO A 254 12.06 -0.21 15.12
N GLN A 255 12.54 -1.17 15.91
CA GLN A 255 12.16 -1.32 17.31
C GLN A 255 13.33 -1.84 18.15
N TRP A 256 13.51 -1.25 19.33
CA TRP A 256 14.40 -1.73 20.38
C TRP A 256 14.07 -3.16 20.81
N SER A 257 15.11 -3.96 21.04
CA SER A 257 15.01 -5.18 21.83
C SER A 257 14.67 -4.85 23.29
N PRO A 258 14.00 -5.76 24.03
CA PRO A 258 13.64 -5.52 25.43
C PRO A 258 14.85 -5.25 26.35
N ASP A 259 16.02 -5.82 26.02
CA ASP A 259 17.26 -5.59 26.74
C ASP A 259 17.99 -4.27 26.38
N GLY A 260 17.49 -3.54 25.38
CA GLY A 260 18.03 -2.26 24.94
C GLY A 260 19.32 -2.34 24.13
N THR A 261 19.75 -3.53 23.69
CA THR A 261 21.05 -3.72 23.02
C THR A 261 20.97 -3.80 21.49
N ARG A 262 19.78 -4.06 20.94
CA ARG A 262 19.57 -4.31 19.51
C ARG A 262 18.37 -3.57 18.94
N ILE A 263 18.34 -3.45 17.63
CA ILE A 263 17.22 -2.93 16.85
C ILE A 263 16.80 -4.00 15.85
N VAL A 264 15.52 -4.38 15.85
CA VAL A 264 14.92 -5.14 14.74
C VAL A 264 14.25 -4.17 13.78
N TYR A 265 14.35 -4.43 12.48
CA TYR A 265 13.76 -3.57 11.44
C TYR A 265 13.53 -4.37 10.14
N SER A 266 12.83 -3.77 9.17
CA SER A 266 12.62 -4.35 7.85
C SER A 266 13.44 -3.59 6.79
N SER A 267 14.05 -4.31 5.86
CA SER A 267 14.86 -3.74 4.78
C SER A 267 14.77 -4.58 3.52
N HIS A 268 14.91 -3.95 2.36
CA HIS A 268 15.08 -4.65 1.07
C HIS A 268 16.55 -4.64 0.61
N ARG A 269 17.50 -4.52 1.55
CA ARG A 269 18.93 -4.63 1.24
C ARG A 269 19.19 -5.99 0.56
N GLY A 270 19.83 -5.96 -0.61
CA GLY A 270 20.21 -7.16 -1.36
C GLY A 270 19.05 -7.98 -1.95
N SER A 271 17.81 -7.47 -1.94
CA SER A 271 16.62 -8.20 -2.36
C SER A 271 15.58 -7.27 -2.99
N GLN A 272 14.74 -7.77 -3.90
CA GLN A 272 13.58 -7.00 -4.37
C GLN A 272 12.49 -6.88 -3.27
N TYR A 273 12.42 -7.90 -2.40
CA TYR A 273 11.48 -8.01 -1.29
C TYR A 273 12.11 -7.59 0.05
N SER A 274 11.28 -7.04 0.93
CA SER A 274 11.62 -6.71 2.31
C SER A 274 11.85 -7.97 3.15
N ASN A 275 12.92 -7.99 3.93
CA ASN A 275 13.21 -9.00 4.94
C ASN A 275 13.45 -8.35 6.30
N LEU A 276 13.42 -9.15 7.36
CA LEU A 276 13.73 -8.69 8.71
C LEU A 276 15.24 -8.72 8.94
N TYR A 277 15.74 -7.70 9.63
CA TYR A 277 17.14 -7.55 9.99
C TYR A 277 17.27 -7.15 11.46
N VAL A 278 18.42 -7.42 12.05
CA VAL A 278 18.81 -6.97 13.39
C VAL A 278 20.19 -6.34 13.36
N LEU A 279 20.42 -5.30 14.16
CA LEU A 279 21.74 -4.69 14.37
C LEU A 279 21.91 -4.18 15.82
N PRO A 280 23.15 -3.94 16.29
CA PRO A 280 23.40 -3.28 17.57
C PRO A 280 22.88 -1.84 17.58
N VAL A 281 22.48 -1.35 18.75
CA VAL A 281 21.91 0.01 18.91
C VAL A 281 22.92 1.13 18.65
N ASP A 282 24.21 0.85 18.83
CA ASP A 282 25.32 1.78 18.57
C ASP A 282 25.81 1.71 17.11
N GLY A 283 25.12 0.95 16.24
CA GLY A 283 25.48 0.75 14.84
C GLY A 283 26.34 -0.48 14.60
N GLY A 284 26.71 -0.69 13.33
CA GLY A 284 27.46 -1.85 12.85
C GLY A 284 26.74 -2.59 11.72
N GLU A 285 27.29 -3.75 11.35
CA GLU A 285 26.77 -4.55 10.25
C GLU A 285 25.44 -5.25 10.61
N PRO A 286 24.38 -5.07 9.81
CA PRO A 286 23.12 -5.77 10.04
C PRO A 286 23.19 -7.26 9.73
N TYR A 287 22.42 -8.04 10.49
CA TYR A 287 22.23 -9.47 10.28
C TYR A 287 20.81 -9.75 9.78
N GLN A 288 20.68 -10.48 8.68
CA GLN A 288 19.39 -10.86 8.09
C GLN A 288 18.73 -12.01 8.85
N LEU A 289 17.47 -11.85 9.22
CA LEU A 289 16.69 -12.82 10.02
C LEU A 289 15.72 -13.66 9.19
N THR A 290 15.19 -13.13 8.09
CA THR A 290 14.21 -13.83 7.24
C THR A 290 14.62 -13.81 5.77
N PHE A 291 14.09 -14.76 5.00
CA PHE A 291 14.47 -15.02 3.62
C PHE A 291 13.24 -15.41 2.79
N GLY A 292 13.31 -15.26 1.47
CA GLY A 292 12.27 -15.74 0.56
C GLY A 292 11.98 -14.79 -0.60
N ALA A 293 10.98 -15.16 -1.39
CA ALA A 293 10.48 -14.37 -2.53
C ALA A 293 9.24 -13.53 -2.16
N TRP A 294 9.15 -13.09 -0.91
CA TRP A 294 7.99 -12.41 -0.32
C TRP A 294 8.47 -11.34 0.66
N ASP A 295 7.60 -10.38 0.98
CA ASP A 295 7.90 -9.36 1.99
C ASP A 295 7.63 -9.87 3.41
N HIS A 296 8.60 -9.65 4.28
CA HIS A 296 8.51 -9.74 5.72
C HIS A 296 8.76 -8.36 6.35
N PHE A 297 7.77 -7.83 7.07
CA PHE A 297 7.77 -6.43 7.52
C PHE A 297 7.00 -6.22 8.84
N GLU A 298 7.06 -5.00 9.39
CA GLU A 298 6.46 -4.62 10.68
C GLU A 298 6.87 -5.53 11.87
N PRO A 299 8.17 -5.77 12.10
CA PRO A 299 8.61 -6.63 13.20
C PRO A 299 8.32 -6.01 14.56
N ARG A 300 7.93 -6.84 15.54
CA ARG A 300 7.87 -6.49 16.96
C ARG A 300 8.44 -7.58 17.86
N TRP A 301 9.34 -7.22 18.76
CA TRP A 301 9.79 -8.06 19.86
C TRP A 301 8.66 -8.38 20.83
N SER A 302 8.61 -9.62 21.31
CA SER A 302 7.89 -9.97 22.52
C SER A 302 8.55 -9.33 23.74
N PRO A 303 7.79 -8.99 24.81
CA PRO A 303 8.35 -8.39 26.02
C PRO A 303 9.45 -9.22 26.68
N ASP A 304 9.39 -10.55 26.54
CA ASP A 304 10.40 -11.48 27.07
C ASP A 304 11.60 -11.69 26.15
N GLY A 305 11.62 -11.05 24.96
CA GLY A 305 12.72 -11.14 23.99
C GLY A 305 12.86 -12.50 23.29
N LYS A 306 11.92 -13.44 23.48
CA LYS A 306 12.02 -14.79 22.89
C LYS A 306 11.43 -14.91 21.49
N TRP A 307 10.56 -13.98 21.11
CA TRP A 307 9.85 -14.00 19.84
C TRP A 307 9.90 -12.64 19.15
N ILE A 308 9.85 -12.67 17.82
CA ILE A 308 9.55 -11.52 16.98
C ILE A 308 8.26 -11.84 16.22
N ILE A 309 7.21 -11.06 16.43
CA ILE A 309 6.02 -11.11 15.57
C ILE A 309 6.24 -10.19 14.37
N TYR A 310 5.77 -10.60 13.19
CA TYR A 310 5.87 -9.81 11.97
C TYR A 310 4.75 -10.14 11.01
N VAL A 311 4.63 -9.33 9.96
CA VAL A 311 3.70 -9.53 8.85
C VAL A 311 4.45 -10.20 7.69
N SER A 312 3.90 -11.29 7.16
CA SER A 312 4.32 -11.89 5.89
C SER A 312 3.22 -11.75 4.85
N ASN A 313 3.59 -11.49 3.59
CA ASN A 313 2.65 -11.57 2.46
C ASN A 313 2.86 -12.81 1.58
N GLN A 314 3.57 -13.83 2.08
CA GLN A 314 3.82 -15.09 1.38
C GLN A 314 2.56 -15.75 0.76
N PRO A 315 1.38 -15.80 1.41
CA PRO A 315 0.18 -16.38 0.79
C PRO A 315 -0.51 -15.43 -0.22
N GLY A 316 0.09 -14.28 -0.53
CA GLY A 316 -0.44 -13.24 -1.41
C GLY A 316 -1.11 -12.09 -0.64
N VAL A 317 -1.90 -12.43 0.38
CA VAL A 317 -2.43 -11.49 1.38
C VAL A 317 -1.55 -11.49 2.62
N SER A 318 -1.77 -10.56 3.56
CA SER A 318 -0.99 -10.53 4.79
C SER A 318 -1.39 -11.64 5.77
N GLU A 319 -0.42 -12.13 6.53
CA GLU A 319 -0.63 -12.95 7.72
C GLU A 319 0.36 -12.56 8.83
N LEU A 320 0.02 -12.89 10.07
CA LEU A 320 0.91 -12.72 11.20
C LEU A 320 1.74 -13.99 11.43
N ARG A 321 3.04 -13.80 11.69
CA ARG A 321 3.99 -14.88 11.95
C ARG A 321 4.85 -14.57 13.17
N LEU A 322 5.29 -15.61 13.86
CA LEU A 322 6.16 -15.57 15.04
C LEU A 322 7.47 -16.27 14.71
N LEU A 323 8.56 -15.52 14.77
CA LEU A 323 9.93 -16.01 14.65
C LEU A 323 10.55 -16.15 16.03
N GLN A 324 10.99 -17.35 16.38
CA GLN A 324 11.70 -17.63 17.62
C GLN A 324 13.12 -17.09 17.51
N VAL A 325 13.52 -16.25 18.47
CA VAL A 325 14.82 -15.58 18.46
C VAL A 325 15.96 -16.57 18.63
N PHE A 326 15.74 -17.62 19.44
CA PHE A 326 16.67 -18.73 19.63
C PHE A 326 16.17 -19.95 18.87
N GLY A 327 17.01 -20.50 17.98
CA GLY A 327 16.69 -21.69 17.18
C GLY A 327 15.89 -21.43 15.90
N GLY A 328 15.32 -20.23 15.70
CA GLY A 328 14.77 -19.80 14.42
C GLY A 328 13.43 -20.45 14.03
N LYS A 329 12.69 -21.04 14.98
CA LYS A 329 11.36 -21.60 14.69
C LYS A 329 10.41 -20.51 14.21
N ASP A 330 9.86 -20.70 13.03
CA ASP A 330 8.89 -19.80 12.42
C ASP A 330 7.52 -20.47 12.37
N ARG A 331 6.48 -19.79 12.88
CA ARG A 331 5.08 -20.27 12.81
C ARG A 331 4.09 -19.15 12.51
N LYS A 332 3.01 -19.52 11.83
CA LYS A 332 1.84 -18.65 11.64
C LYS A 332 1.04 -18.47 12.94
N VAL A 333 0.48 -17.29 13.15
CA VAL A 333 -0.59 -17.04 14.11
C VAL A 333 -1.91 -17.36 13.41
N GLU A 334 -2.49 -18.51 13.70
CA GLU A 334 -3.73 -18.95 13.06
C GLU A 334 -4.93 -18.15 13.57
N ILE A 335 -5.77 -17.67 12.67
CA ILE A 335 -7.06 -17.05 13.00
C ILE A 335 -8.13 -17.89 12.32
N ARG A 336 -8.75 -18.80 13.08
CA ARG A 336 -9.83 -19.69 12.60
C ARG A 336 -11.20 -19.15 12.95
N LYS A 337 -11.32 -18.51 14.11
CA LYS A 337 -12.58 -17.93 14.59
C LYS A 337 -12.42 -16.44 14.84
N ARG A 338 -13.44 -15.68 14.44
CA ARG A 338 -13.55 -14.24 14.68
C ARG A 338 -14.80 -13.97 15.51
N VAL A 339 -14.63 -13.34 16.66
CA VAL A 339 -15.71 -12.90 17.55
C VAL A 339 -15.85 -11.39 17.39
N HIS A 340 -16.93 -10.97 16.76
CA HIS A 340 -17.21 -9.56 16.50
C HIS A 340 -17.78 -8.87 17.73
N ARG A 341 -17.50 -7.58 17.87
CA ARG A 341 -18.01 -6.75 18.99
C ARG A 341 -19.42 -6.24 18.71
N ARG A 342 -19.78 -6.16 17.43
CA ARG A 342 -21.08 -5.71 16.92
C ARG A 342 -21.84 -6.87 16.28
N PRO A 343 -23.17 -6.78 16.16
CA PRO A 343 -23.96 -7.74 15.39
C PRO A 343 -23.50 -7.77 13.92
N MET A 344 -23.42 -8.96 13.35
CA MET A 344 -22.97 -9.20 11.99
C MET A 344 -23.93 -10.16 11.29
N GLY A 345 -24.16 -9.94 10.00
CA GLY A 345 -24.78 -10.92 9.11
C GLY A 345 -23.78 -11.50 8.12
N THR A 346 -24.24 -12.45 7.32
CA THR A 346 -23.44 -13.10 6.27
C THR A 346 -24.01 -12.74 4.91
N LEU A 347 -23.14 -12.29 4.00
CA LEU A 347 -23.46 -12.10 2.59
C LEU A 347 -22.92 -13.27 1.77
N ASP A 348 -23.77 -13.95 1.01
CA ASP A 348 -23.39 -14.93 -0.04
C ASP A 348 -23.75 -14.34 -1.40
N VAL A 349 -22.73 -13.94 -2.16
CA VAL A 349 -22.90 -13.21 -3.42
C VAL A 349 -22.44 -14.07 -4.58
N ARG A 350 -23.27 -14.13 -5.62
CA ARG A 350 -22.99 -14.83 -6.88
C ARG A 350 -23.10 -13.85 -8.05
N VAL A 351 -22.13 -13.90 -8.95
CA VAL A 351 -22.05 -13.03 -10.12
C VAL A 351 -22.07 -13.89 -11.37
N PHE A 352 -23.02 -13.63 -12.27
CA PHE A 352 -23.22 -14.39 -13.50
C PHE A 352 -23.04 -13.51 -14.73
N ASP A 353 -22.59 -14.12 -15.83
CA ASP A 353 -22.70 -13.54 -17.16
C ASP A 353 -24.12 -13.82 -17.67
N ALA A 354 -24.91 -12.76 -17.88
CA ALA A 354 -26.34 -12.89 -18.16
C ALA A 354 -26.65 -13.60 -19.49
N ASP A 355 -25.71 -13.59 -20.45
CA ASP A 355 -25.89 -14.23 -21.75
C ASP A 355 -25.72 -15.75 -21.64
N THR A 356 -24.80 -16.21 -20.78
CA THR A 356 -24.47 -17.64 -20.63
C THR A 356 -25.14 -18.30 -19.44
N GLY A 357 -25.56 -17.53 -18.44
CA GLY A 357 -26.08 -18.05 -17.17
C GLY A 357 -25.01 -18.70 -16.29
N LEU A 358 -23.72 -18.55 -16.61
CA LEU A 358 -22.61 -19.15 -15.88
C LEU A 358 -21.97 -18.14 -14.91
N PRO A 359 -21.43 -18.59 -13.76
CA PRO A 359 -20.65 -17.73 -12.89
C PRO A 359 -19.48 -17.09 -13.66
N THR A 360 -19.19 -15.82 -13.37
CA THR A 360 -18.14 -15.07 -14.06
C THR A 360 -17.28 -14.28 -13.08
N GLU A 361 -15.99 -14.13 -13.41
CA GLU A 361 -15.12 -13.25 -12.66
C GLU A 361 -15.56 -11.79 -12.83
N ALA A 362 -15.43 -11.01 -11.76
CA ALA A 362 -15.84 -9.61 -11.74
C ALA A 362 -15.06 -8.80 -10.69
N ARG A 363 -14.99 -7.48 -10.91
CA ARG A 363 -14.62 -6.50 -9.89
C ARG A 363 -15.84 -6.19 -9.03
N ILE A 364 -15.64 -6.13 -7.71
CA ILE A 364 -16.68 -5.83 -6.73
C ILE A 364 -16.29 -4.60 -5.92
N TYR A 365 -17.18 -3.62 -5.87
CA TYR A 365 -17.17 -2.55 -4.87
C TYR A 365 -18.25 -2.88 -3.83
N LEU A 366 -17.89 -2.88 -2.56
CA LEU A 366 -18.84 -3.17 -1.48
C LEU A 366 -18.65 -2.17 -0.35
N ARG A 367 -19.75 -1.59 0.13
CA ARG A 367 -19.76 -0.70 1.30
C ARG A 367 -20.89 -1.10 2.24
N ALA A 368 -20.54 -1.40 3.49
CA ALA A 368 -21.49 -1.82 4.51
C ALA A 368 -22.07 -0.62 5.28
N SER A 369 -22.93 -0.91 6.25
CA SER A 369 -23.71 0.07 7.02
C SER A 369 -22.87 0.99 7.91
N ASP A 370 -21.67 0.56 8.29
CA ASP A 370 -20.69 1.37 9.03
C ASP A 370 -19.86 2.30 8.12
N GLY A 371 -20.16 2.32 6.81
CA GLY A 371 -19.47 3.14 5.81
C GLY A 371 -18.15 2.56 5.31
N LYS A 372 -17.71 1.41 5.80
CA LYS A 372 -16.45 0.78 5.41
C LYS A 372 -16.62 -0.15 4.21
N ALA A 373 -15.51 -0.35 3.50
CA ALA A 373 -15.40 -1.40 2.52
C ALA A 373 -15.01 -2.73 3.18
N TYR A 374 -15.66 -3.81 2.76
CA TYR A 374 -15.35 -5.17 3.22
C TYR A 374 -14.94 -6.04 2.03
N THR A 375 -13.87 -6.81 2.25
CA THR A 375 -13.26 -7.70 1.26
C THR A 375 -13.11 -9.08 1.89
N PRO A 376 -13.33 -10.19 1.16
CA PRO A 376 -13.00 -11.53 1.63
C PRO A 376 -11.55 -11.65 2.12
N THR A 377 -11.30 -12.49 3.12
CA THR A 377 -9.95 -12.62 3.73
C THR A 377 -8.92 -13.30 2.83
N ASN A 378 -9.36 -13.89 1.72
CA ASN A 378 -8.52 -14.49 0.68
C ASN A 378 -8.46 -13.65 -0.60
N ALA A 379 -9.07 -12.45 -0.61
CA ALA A 379 -9.08 -11.55 -1.74
C ALA A 379 -8.23 -10.30 -1.46
N TYR A 380 -7.71 -9.70 -2.52
CA TYR A 380 -6.92 -8.48 -2.40
C TYR A 380 -7.85 -7.30 -2.19
N HIS A 381 -7.78 -6.67 -1.01
CA HIS A 381 -8.38 -5.35 -0.81
C HIS A 381 -7.54 -4.34 -1.60
N ARG A 382 -8.13 -3.75 -2.64
CA ARG A 382 -7.47 -2.78 -3.51
C ARG A 382 -8.14 -1.42 -3.40
N ILE A 383 -7.32 -0.39 -3.52
CA ILE A 383 -7.78 1.01 -3.54
C ILE A 383 -7.53 1.53 -4.95
N GLY A 384 -8.60 1.84 -5.68
CA GLY A 384 -8.54 2.51 -6.98
C GLY A 384 -8.27 4.00 -6.82
N SER A 385 -9.01 4.63 -5.91
CA SER A 385 -8.88 6.05 -5.59
C SER A 385 -9.35 6.31 -4.17
N ARG A 386 -8.45 6.84 -3.32
CA ARG A 386 -8.82 7.32 -1.98
C ARG A 386 -9.73 8.55 -2.05
N ALA A 387 -9.58 9.38 -3.08
CA ALA A 387 -10.30 10.63 -3.25
C ALA A 387 -11.81 10.43 -3.54
N THR A 388 -12.15 9.30 -4.16
CA THR A 388 -13.51 8.88 -4.50
C THR A 388 -13.96 7.66 -3.69
N HIS A 389 -13.15 7.23 -2.71
CA HIS A 389 -13.40 6.07 -1.85
C HIS A 389 -13.69 4.78 -2.62
N GLU A 390 -12.94 4.57 -3.70
CA GLU A 390 -13.03 3.40 -4.57
C GLU A 390 -12.19 2.26 -4.00
N ASP A 391 -12.78 1.52 -3.07
CA ASP A 391 -12.24 0.27 -2.55
C ASP A 391 -12.90 -0.92 -3.27
N PHE A 392 -12.12 -1.86 -3.75
CA PHE A 392 -12.62 -3.00 -4.51
C PHE A 392 -11.78 -4.27 -4.32
N PHE A 393 -12.36 -5.38 -4.74
CA PHE A 393 -11.65 -6.66 -4.88
C PHE A 393 -12.15 -7.41 -6.12
N HIS A 394 -11.49 -8.50 -6.45
CA HIS A 394 -11.88 -9.39 -7.55
C HIS A 394 -12.45 -10.70 -7.02
N THR A 395 -13.49 -11.20 -7.67
CA THR A 395 -14.09 -12.51 -7.39
C THR A 395 -14.01 -13.41 -8.61
N SER A 396 -13.99 -14.72 -8.40
CA SER A 396 -14.19 -15.74 -9.44
C SER A 396 -15.66 -15.95 -9.82
N GLY A 397 -16.58 -15.17 -9.26
CA GLY A 397 -18.03 -15.25 -9.48
C GLY A 397 -18.83 -15.69 -8.27
N GLN A 398 -18.17 -16.02 -7.16
CA GLN A 398 -18.82 -16.24 -5.88
C GLN A 398 -17.92 -15.79 -4.73
N PHE A 399 -18.51 -15.23 -3.69
CA PHE A 399 -17.81 -14.97 -2.43
C PHE A 399 -18.78 -14.91 -1.25
N VAL A 400 -18.25 -15.19 -0.06
CA VAL A 400 -18.96 -15.06 1.22
C VAL A 400 -18.16 -14.16 2.15
N LEU A 401 -18.82 -13.22 2.82
CA LEU A 401 -18.18 -12.39 3.85
C LEU A 401 -19.19 -11.93 4.92
N ASN A 402 -18.67 -11.63 6.11
CA ASN A 402 -19.45 -11.04 7.19
C ASN A 402 -19.41 -9.51 7.11
N VAL A 403 -20.56 -8.88 7.23
CA VAL A 403 -20.71 -7.42 7.32
C VAL A 403 -21.55 -7.04 8.54
N PRO A 404 -21.40 -5.82 9.07
CA PRO A 404 -22.31 -5.31 10.10
C PRO A 404 -23.76 -5.33 9.60
N GLU A 405 -24.69 -5.51 10.53
CA GLU A 405 -26.12 -5.38 10.22
C GLU A 405 -26.46 -3.99 9.65
N GLY A 406 -27.45 -3.93 8.76
CA GLY A 406 -27.94 -2.70 8.14
C GLY A 406 -27.72 -2.61 6.62
N GLU A 407 -27.89 -1.40 6.07
CA GLU A 407 -27.79 -1.17 4.62
C GLU A 407 -26.37 -1.48 4.10
N THR A 408 -26.29 -2.34 3.09
CA THR A 408 -25.06 -2.62 2.33
C THR A 408 -25.30 -2.30 0.86
N SER A 409 -24.34 -1.64 0.22
CA SER A 409 -24.34 -1.41 -1.23
C SER A 409 -23.24 -2.22 -1.91
N ILE A 410 -23.57 -2.78 -3.07
CA ILE A 410 -22.65 -3.61 -3.87
C ILE A 410 -22.75 -3.18 -5.33
N VAL A 411 -21.60 -3.06 -5.99
CA VAL A 411 -21.48 -2.86 -7.43
C VAL A 411 -20.60 -3.96 -8.01
N ALA A 412 -21.10 -4.69 -9.01
CA ALA A 412 -20.31 -5.63 -9.81
C ALA A 412 -20.02 -5.05 -11.20
N MET A 413 -18.80 -5.25 -11.67
CA MET A 413 -18.32 -4.78 -12.98
C MET A 413 -17.42 -5.82 -13.65
N LYS A 414 -17.44 -5.86 -15.00
CA LYS A 414 -16.53 -6.66 -15.81
C LYS A 414 -16.26 -5.96 -17.15
N GLY A 415 -15.13 -5.26 -17.23
CA GLY A 415 -14.70 -4.53 -18.42
C GLY A 415 -15.68 -3.48 -18.92
N PHE A 416 -15.54 -3.11 -20.20
CA PHE A 416 -16.33 -2.05 -20.85
C PHE A 416 -17.46 -2.59 -21.73
N GLU A 417 -17.65 -3.91 -21.79
CA GLU A 417 -18.61 -4.56 -22.69
C GLU A 417 -19.90 -5.01 -22.00
N ARG A 418 -19.90 -4.94 -20.66
CA ARG A 418 -21.03 -5.29 -19.79
C ARG A 418 -21.43 -4.09 -18.96
N LEU A 419 -22.73 -3.94 -18.75
CA LEU A 419 -23.26 -2.89 -17.88
C LEU A 419 -22.94 -3.23 -16.41
N PRO A 420 -22.44 -2.26 -15.62
CA PRO A 420 -22.32 -2.43 -14.17
C PRO A 420 -23.68 -2.77 -13.55
N VAL A 421 -23.68 -3.64 -12.56
CA VAL A 421 -24.88 -3.97 -11.76
C VAL A 421 -24.67 -3.42 -10.37
N GLN A 422 -25.61 -2.60 -9.90
CA GLN A 422 -25.61 -2.04 -8.55
C GLN A 422 -26.85 -2.51 -7.80
N THR A 423 -26.66 -2.88 -6.53
CA THR A 423 -27.75 -3.22 -5.62
C THR A 423 -27.52 -2.63 -4.23
N LYS A 424 -28.62 -2.40 -3.51
CA LYS A 424 -28.65 -2.07 -2.10
C LYS A 424 -29.57 -3.06 -1.39
N LEU A 425 -29.18 -3.48 -0.20
CA LEU A 425 -29.94 -4.42 0.60
C LEU A 425 -29.71 -4.16 2.08
N VAL A 426 -30.57 -4.73 2.92
CA VAL A 426 -30.40 -4.75 4.37
C VAL A 426 -29.89 -6.13 4.77
N VAL A 427 -28.81 -6.15 5.54
CA VAL A 427 -28.25 -7.38 6.13
C VAL A 427 -28.71 -7.47 7.57
N GLU A 428 -29.28 -8.62 7.95
CA GLU A 428 -29.75 -8.87 9.31
C GLU A 428 -28.71 -9.68 10.10
N ALA A 429 -28.59 -9.40 11.41
CA ALA A 429 -27.62 -10.07 12.25
C ALA A 429 -27.95 -11.56 12.43
N GLY A 430 -26.93 -12.41 12.29
CA GLY A 430 -27.07 -13.87 12.41
C GLY A 430 -27.58 -14.56 11.14
N ASP A 431 -28.14 -13.82 10.20
CA ASP A 431 -28.74 -14.35 8.97
C ASP A 431 -27.76 -14.40 7.80
N VAL A 432 -28.14 -15.18 6.77
CA VAL A 432 -27.44 -15.26 5.49
C VAL A 432 -28.30 -14.58 4.43
N THR A 433 -27.82 -13.47 3.87
CA THR A 433 -28.45 -12.82 2.72
C THR A 433 -27.79 -13.27 1.43
N LEU A 434 -28.57 -13.91 0.55
CA LEU A 434 -28.11 -14.36 -0.76
C LEU A 434 -28.39 -13.28 -1.82
N ILE A 435 -27.39 -13.00 -2.66
CA ILE A 435 -27.48 -12.02 -3.74
C ILE A 435 -26.99 -12.63 -5.04
N GLN A 436 -27.76 -12.41 -6.10
CA GLN A 436 -27.36 -12.68 -7.47
C GLN A 436 -27.17 -11.36 -8.23
N LEU A 437 -26.06 -11.23 -8.97
CA LEU A 437 -25.74 -10.09 -9.81
C LEU A 437 -25.48 -10.56 -11.24
N ASP A 438 -26.33 -10.13 -12.18
CA ASP A 438 -26.29 -10.59 -13.58
C ASP A 438 -25.69 -9.52 -14.50
N LEU A 439 -24.45 -9.71 -14.93
CA LEU A 439 -23.75 -8.78 -15.81
C LEU A 439 -24.20 -8.95 -17.26
N LYS A 440 -25.02 -8.01 -17.74
CA LYS A 440 -25.54 -8.01 -19.10
C LYS A 440 -24.56 -7.39 -20.08
N ARG A 441 -24.21 -8.14 -21.13
CA ARG A 441 -23.40 -7.65 -22.25
C ARG A 441 -24.24 -6.73 -23.15
N PHE A 442 -23.65 -5.64 -23.61
CA PHE A 442 -24.29 -4.72 -24.58
C PHE A 442 -23.53 -4.63 -25.91
N THR A 443 -22.28 -5.09 -25.96
CA THR A 443 -21.48 -5.21 -27.18
C THR A 443 -20.53 -6.40 -27.08
N ASN A 444 -20.05 -6.88 -28.23
CA ASN A 444 -18.98 -7.88 -28.32
C ASN A 444 -17.91 -7.35 -29.30
N LEU A 445 -16.94 -6.63 -28.77
CA LEU A 445 -15.79 -6.02 -29.43
C LEU A 445 -14.89 -7.11 -30.01
N LYS A 446 -14.67 -8.18 -29.26
CA LYS A 446 -13.88 -9.34 -29.72
C LYS A 446 -14.46 -9.98 -30.97
N ALA A 447 -15.78 -10.19 -31.02
CA ALA A 447 -16.47 -10.66 -32.22
C ALA A 447 -16.41 -9.67 -33.40
N LYS A 448 -16.15 -8.39 -33.12
CA LYS A 448 -15.92 -7.33 -34.11
C LYS A 448 -14.43 -7.13 -34.46
N GLY A 449 -13.54 -7.99 -33.94
CA GLY A 449 -12.10 -7.93 -34.19
C GLY A 449 -11.32 -6.93 -33.32
N TRP A 450 -11.92 -6.41 -32.25
CA TRP A 450 -11.29 -5.50 -31.32
C TRP A 450 -10.93 -6.21 -30.02
N TYR A 451 -9.72 -6.00 -29.52
CA TYR A 451 -9.21 -6.63 -28.29
C TYR A 451 -8.77 -5.56 -27.29
N SER A 452 -9.00 -5.80 -26.00
CA SER A 452 -8.57 -4.91 -24.92
C SER A 452 -7.19 -5.30 -24.41
N GLY A 453 -6.35 -4.33 -24.09
CA GLY A 453 -5.02 -4.62 -23.54
C GLY A 453 -4.46 -3.50 -22.70
N SER A 454 -3.75 -3.84 -21.63
CA SER A 454 -2.99 -2.90 -20.81
C SER A 454 -1.52 -3.30 -20.83
N ASP A 455 -0.65 -2.37 -21.20
CA ASP A 455 0.79 -2.57 -21.24
C ASP A 455 1.52 -1.85 -20.10
N HIS A 456 0.84 -1.42 -19.03
CA HIS A 456 1.54 -0.81 -17.89
C HIS A 456 1.04 -1.37 -16.57
N ILE A 457 1.37 -2.64 -16.32
CA ILE A 457 1.00 -3.34 -15.09
C ILE A 457 2.27 -3.68 -14.32
N HIS A 458 2.26 -3.43 -13.02
CA HIS A 458 3.28 -3.98 -12.14
C HIS A 458 2.67 -4.95 -11.12
N MET A 459 3.39 -6.03 -10.81
CA MET A 459 2.91 -7.04 -9.85
C MET A 459 3.38 -6.73 -8.45
N ASN A 460 4.70 -6.65 -8.23
CA ASN A 460 5.32 -6.52 -6.91
C ASN A 460 6.16 -5.25 -6.78
N TYR A 461 5.76 -4.19 -7.50
CA TYR A 461 6.50 -2.92 -7.56
C TYR A 461 6.63 -2.22 -6.21
N ALA A 462 5.50 -2.16 -5.50
CA ALA A 462 5.35 -1.61 -4.18
C ALA A 462 3.94 -1.96 -3.67
N GLY A 463 3.79 -2.13 -2.36
CA GLY A 463 2.50 -2.48 -1.76
C GLY A 463 2.57 -3.76 -0.93
N ASN A 464 1.61 -3.95 -0.03
CA ASN A 464 1.70 -4.93 1.05
C ASN A 464 1.22 -6.34 0.66
N LEU A 465 0.78 -6.52 -0.58
CA LEU A 465 0.31 -7.78 -1.14
C LEU A 465 1.38 -8.36 -2.07
N HIS A 466 1.45 -9.69 -2.19
CA HIS A 466 2.37 -10.37 -3.10
C HIS A 466 1.63 -10.99 -4.26
N ASN A 467 1.86 -10.49 -5.47
CA ASN A 467 1.13 -10.86 -6.66
C ASN A 467 1.92 -11.82 -7.55
N THR A 468 1.21 -12.63 -8.35
CA THR A 468 1.78 -13.61 -9.27
C THR A 468 1.21 -13.43 -10.68
N PRO A 469 1.89 -13.93 -11.73
CA PRO A 469 1.35 -13.91 -13.09
C PRO A 469 -0.04 -14.54 -13.22
N ASP A 470 -0.29 -15.62 -12.47
CA ASP A 470 -1.57 -16.33 -12.49
C ASP A 470 -2.69 -15.47 -11.88
N ASN A 471 -2.40 -14.76 -10.78
CA ASN A 471 -3.35 -13.83 -10.20
C ASN A 471 -3.57 -12.58 -11.06
N VAL A 472 -2.54 -12.11 -11.79
CA VAL A 472 -2.73 -11.05 -12.82
C VAL A 472 -3.69 -11.50 -13.91
N LEU A 473 -3.58 -12.73 -14.40
CA LEU A 473 -4.50 -13.27 -15.40
C LEU A 473 -5.93 -13.43 -14.87
N PHE A 474 -6.08 -13.82 -13.60
CA PHE A 474 -7.38 -13.83 -12.92
C PHE A 474 -7.99 -12.43 -12.85
N MET A 475 -7.23 -11.43 -12.39
CA MET A 475 -7.71 -10.04 -12.36
C MET A 475 -8.03 -9.53 -13.77
N SER A 476 -7.20 -9.84 -14.75
CA SER A 476 -7.45 -9.53 -16.16
C SER A 476 -8.74 -10.16 -16.68
N ALA A 477 -9.11 -11.35 -16.20
CA ALA A 477 -10.40 -11.96 -16.49
C ALA A 477 -11.56 -11.16 -15.90
N ALA A 478 -11.43 -10.78 -14.63
CA ALA A 478 -12.43 -9.97 -13.93
C ALA A 478 -12.58 -8.55 -14.52
N GLU A 479 -11.55 -8.03 -15.18
CA GLU A 479 -11.54 -6.74 -15.87
C GLU A 479 -11.89 -6.81 -17.37
N ASP A 480 -12.11 -8.01 -17.91
CA ASP A 480 -12.30 -8.23 -19.36
C ASP A 480 -11.15 -7.66 -20.22
N ILE A 481 -9.92 -7.84 -19.74
CA ILE A 481 -8.69 -7.45 -20.44
C ILE A 481 -8.16 -8.69 -21.21
N ASP A 482 -7.99 -8.59 -22.52
CA ASP A 482 -7.47 -9.68 -23.38
C ASP A 482 -5.93 -9.78 -23.34
N MET A 483 -5.21 -8.67 -23.17
CA MET A 483 -3.74 -8.67 -23.12
C MET A 483 -3.21 -7.89 -21.91
N VAL A 484 -2.32 -8.50 -21.15
CA VAL A 484 -1.61 -7.85 -20.03
C VAL A 484 -0.09 -7.82 -20.28
N GLY A 485 0.45 -6.61 -20.37
CA GLY A 485 1.88 -6.32 -20.40
C GLY A 485 2.37 -5.94 -19.01
N VAL A 486 2.94 -6.92 -18.32
CA VAL A 486 3.60 -6.71 -17.03
C VAL A 486 4.96 -6.07 -17.28
N LYS A 487 5.31 -5.07 -16.47
CA LYS A 487 6.59 -4.36 -16.53
C LYS A 487 7.50 -4.80 -15.40
N ILE A 488 8.62 -5.40 -15.80
CA ILE A 488 9.78 -5.56 -14.94
C ILE A 488 10.45 -4.20 -14.84
N ALA A 489 10.63 -3.70 -13.63
CA ALA A 489 11.09 -2.33 -13.44
C ALA A 489 12.35 -2.28 -12.59
N ASN A 490 13.36 -1.53 -13.05
CA ASN A 490 14.43 -1.10 -12.17
C ASN A 490 13.98 0.15 -11.43
N LYS A 491 13.98 0.11 -10.11
CA LYS A 491 13.61 1.27 -9.27
C LYS A 491 14.32 1.16 -7.93
N ASP A 492 14.79 2.31 -7.44
CA ASP A 492 15.69 2.39 -6.29
C ASP A 492 16.92 1.50 -6.57
N ASN A 493 17.36 0.68 -5.61
CA ASN A 493 18.42 -0.31 -5.81
C ASN A 493 17.88 -1.73 -6.13
N ARG A 494 16.77 -1.83 -6.88
CA ARG A 494 16.06 -3.11 -7.14
C ARG A 494 15.63 -3.27 -8.59
N ILE A 495 15.48 -4.53 -9.02
CA ILE A 495 14.79 -4.90 -10.26
C ILE A 495 13.64 -5.83 -9.88
N PHE A 496 12.41 -5.35 -10.04
CA PHE A 496 11.22 -6.07 -9.61
C PHE A 496 10.77 -7.09 -10.64
N ASP A 497 10.30 -8.25 -10.18
CA ASP A 497 9.67 -9.28 -10.99
C ASP A 497 10.58 -9.88 -12.10
N HIS A 498 11.89 -9.62 -12.03
CA HIS A 498 12.87 -10.03 -13.04
C HIS A 498 12.89 -11.54 -13.31
N GLN A 499 12.53 -12.34 -12.30
CA GLN A 499 12.43 -13.80 -12.38
C GLN A 499 11.35 -14.30 -13.36
N TYR A 500 10.41 -13.45 -13.76
CA TYR A 500 9.34 -13.79 -14.69
C TYR A 500 9.65 -13.45 -16.15
N PHE A 501 10.80 -12.81 -16.42
CA PHE A 501 11.21 -12.52 -17.79
C PHE A 501 11.34 -13.84 -18.58
N SER A 502 10.59 -13.94 -19.68
CA SER A 502 10.51 -15.15 -20.51
C SER A 502 10.67 -14.86 -22.01
N GLY A 503 11.13 -13.65 -22.35
CA GLY A 503 11.22 -13.17 -23.72
C GLY A 503 9.91 -12.49 -24.18
N ALA A 504 9.58 -12.64 -25.48
CA ALA A 504 8.50 -11.93 -26.15
C ALA A 504 7.15 -11.95 -25.42
N TYR A 505 6.72 -13.14 -24.99
CA TYR A 505 5.50 -13.37 -24.21
C TYR A 505 5.58 -14.70 -23.47
N ASP A 506 4.81 -14.84 -22.39
CA ASP A 506 4.78 -16.07 -21.60
C ASP A 506 3.86 -17.08 -22.28
N LYS A 507 4.46 -17.94 -23.11
CA LYS A 507 3.79 -19.04 -23.83
C LYS A 507 3.13 -20.06 -22.91
N ARG A 508 3.62 -20.20 -21.68
CA ARG A 508 3.11 -21.21 -20.73
C ARG A 508 1.76 -20.80 -20.17
N ARG A 509 1.57 -19.50 -19.91
CA ARG A 509 0.36 -18.97 -19.28
C ARG A 509 -0.61 -18.31 -20.25
N SER A 510 -0.11 -17.82 -21.38
CA SER A 510 -0.96 -17.23 -22.41
C SER A 510 -1.87 -18.29 -23.04
N THR A 511 -3.12 -17.92 -23.30
CA THR A 511 -4.13 -18.72 -24.00
C THR A 511 -4.61 -17.97 -25.24
N SER A 512 -5.41 -18.62 -26.09
CA SER A 512 -6.08 -17.94 -27.22
C SER A 512 -7.06 -16.85 -26.78
N GLN A 513 -7.50 -16.88 -25.52
CA GLN A 513 -8.42 -15.89 -24.97
C GLN A 513 -7.72 -14.76 -24.23
N ARG A 514 -6.51 -14.99 -23.71
CA ARG A 514 -5.79 -14.01 -22.89
C ARG A 514 -4.29 -14.16 -22.98
N LEU A 515 -3.60 -13.07 -23.27
CA LEU A 515 -2.15 -13.01 -23.41
C LEU A 515 -1.52 -12.32 -22.21
N ILE A 516 -0.36 -12.83 -21.77
CA ILE A 516 0.50 -12.17 -20.79
C ILE A 516 1.91 -12.04 -21.35
N SER A 517 2.47 -10.85 -21.23
CA SER A 517 3.84 -10.53 -21.65
C SER A 517 4.60 -9.84 -20.52
N PHE A 518 5.92 -10.01 -20.51
CA PHE A 518 6.83 -9.40 -19.56
C PHE A 518 7.76 -8.44 -20.30
N GLY A 519 7.36 -7.19 -20.38
CA GLY A 519 8.20 -6.10 -20.86
C GLY A 519 9.04 -5.50 -19.75
N GLN A 520 9.76 -4.43 -20.07
CA GLN A 520 10.57 -3.71 -19.10
C GLN A 520 10.18 -2.24 -19.05
N GLU A 521 9.94 -1.72 -17.84
CA GLU A 521 9.99 -0.29 -17.56
C GLU A 521 11.40 0.05 -17.08
N TYR A 522 12.17 0.72 -17.94
CA TYR A 522 13.52 1.14 -17.62
C TYR A 522 13.53 2.57 -17.10
N ARG A 523 14.07 2.76 -15.90
CA ARG A 523 14.04 4.05 -15.21
C ARG A 523 15.44 4.67 -15.14
N PRO A 524 15.76 5.63 -16.03
CA PRO A 524 16.96 6.45 -15.91
C PRO A 524 16.76 7.55 -14.85
N PRO A 525 17.82 8.17 -14.33
CA PRO A 525 17.71 9.27 -13.37
C PRO A 525 17.21 10.59 -13.94
N PHE A 526 17.28 10.79 -15.27
CA PHE A 526 17.10 12.13 -15.86
C PHE A 526 16.09 12.18 -16.99
N HIS A 527 16.17 11.26 -17.96
CA HIS A 527 15.43 11.37 -19.21
C HIS A 527 13.99 10.86 -19.16
N GLY A 528 13.51 10.42 -18.00
CA GLY A 528 12.17 9.86 -17.82
C GLY A 528 12.07 8.37 -18.14
N HIS A 529 11.08 7.68 -17.56
CA HIS A 529 10.91 6.22 -17.67
C HIS A 529 10.55 5.81 -19.09
N VAL A 530 11.27 4.80 -19.59
CA VAL A 530 11.05 4.23 -20.91
C VAL A 530 10.50 2.82 -20.82
N ASN A 531 9.77 2.42 -21.84
CA ASN A 531 9.11 1.14 -21.95
C ASN A 531 9.73 0.35 -23.10
N PHE A 532 9.97 -0.93 -22.83
CA PHE A 532 10.35 -1.95 -23.80
C PHE A 532 9.28 -3.04 -23.83
N ILE A 533 8.57 -3.13 -24.94
CA ILE A 533 7.59 -4.19 -25.22
C ILE A 533 8.25 -5.17 -26.18
N ASN A 534 8.06 -6.47 -25.97
CA ASN A 534 8.64 -7.51 -26.85
C ASN A 534 10.18 -7.58 -26.82
N LEU A 535 10.79 -7.47 -25.63
CA LEU A 535 12.19 -7.88 -25.44
C LEU A 535 12.27 -9.40 -25.55
N THR A 536 13.18 -9.92 -26.37
CA THR A 536 13.20 -11.34 -26.72
C THR A 536 14.35 -12.13 -26.12
N GLN A 537 15.44 -11.45 -25.75
CA GLN A 537 16.68 -12.11 -25.32
C GLN A 537 16.93 -11.92 -23.82
N HIS A 538 16.94 -10.68 -23.35
CA HIS A 538 17.23 -10.34 -21.97
C HIS A 538 16.73 -8.93 -21.61
N LEU A 539 16.56 -8.68 -20.31
CA LEU A 539 16.32 -7.33 -19.80
C LEU A 539 17.51 -6.42 -20.11
N ILE A 540 17.24 -5.15 -20.40
CA ILE A 540 18.27 -4.12 -20.52
C ILE A 540 18.76 -3.78 -19.11
N SER A 541 20.01 -4.08 -18.80
CA SER A 541 20.52 -3.94 -17.45
C SER A 541 20.67 -2.46 -17.03
N PRO A 542 20.26 -2.09 -15.80
CA PRO A 542 20.44 -0.74 -15.28
C PRO A 542 21.80 -0.52 -14.59
N PHE A 543 22.74 -1.48 -14.57
CA PHE A 543 23.93 -1.45 -13.67
C PHE A 543 24.87 -0.25 -13.82
N THR A 544 24.68 0.61 -14.81
CA THR A 544 25.47 1.83 -15.01
C THR A 544 24.64 3.11 -14.90
N THR A 545 23.37 3.03 -14.49
CA THR A 545 22.51 4.22 -14.32
C THR A 545 21.44 4.02 -13.23
N GLY A 546 21.37 4.99 -12.32
CA GLY A 546 20.41 5.01 -11.23
C GLY A 546 20.23 6.39 -10.64
N TYR A 547 19.33 6.50 -9.67
CA TYR A 547 18.94 7.75 -9.04
C TYR A 547 20.05 8.35 -8.18
N GLU A 548 19.89 9.65 -7.90
CA GLU A 548 20.71 10.36 -6.92
C GLU A 548 20.73 9.60 -5.59
N GLY A 549 21.93 9.35 -5.06
CA GLY A 549 22.13 8.61 -3.81
C GLY A 549 22.20 7.07 -3.94
N THR A 550 22.05 6.52 -5.15
CA THR A 550 22.30 5.09 -5.43
C THR A 550 23.77 4.84 -5.77
N ALA A 551 24.24 3.60 -5.65
CA ALA A 551 25.63 3.23 -5.99
C ALA A 551 25.96 3.36 -7.50
N ILE A 552 24.93 3.49 -8.35
CA ILE A 552 25.02 3.53 -9.81
C ILE A 552 24.50 4.86 -10.37
N GLU A 553 24.48 5.92 -9.54
CA GLU A 553 24.08 7.25 -9.93
C GLU A 553 24.89 7.72 -11.16
N SER A 554 24.22 7.90 -12.30
CA SER A 554 24.88 8.28 -13.54
C SER A 554 23.88 8.81 -14.58
N LEU A 555 24.24 9.92 -15.22
CA LEU A 555 23.48 10.50 -16.33
C LEU A 555 23.68 9.75 -17.67
N TYR A 556 24.63 8.83 -17.73
CA TYR A 556 24.93 8.00 -18.91
C TYR A 556 24.78 6.50 -18.55
N PRO A 557 24.24 5.65 -19.43
CA PRO A 557 23.82 5.90 -20.81
C PRO A 557 22.48 6.63 -20.95
N SER A 558 22.27 7.25 -22.12
CA SER A 558 21.05 8.01 -22.43
C SER A 558 19.87 7.09 -22.75
N ASN A 559 18.65 7.63 -22.77
CA ASN A 559 17.48 6.87 -23.24
C ASN A 559 17.62 6.44 -24.70
N THR A 560 18.29 7.22 -25.55
CA THR A 560 18.57 6.85 -26.94
C THR A 560 19.39 5.57 -27.01
N ASP A 561 20.44 5.46 -26.18
CA ASP A 561 21.27 4.27 -26.12
C ASP A 561 20.44 3.04 -25.72
N MET A 562 19.57 3.20 -24.72
CA MET A 562 18.68 2.12 -24.26
C MET A 562 17.65 1.73 -25.32
N PHE A 563 17.10 2.71 -26.05
CA PHE A 563 16.22 2.44 -27.20
C PHE A 563 16.92 1.66 -28.30
N LEU A 564 18.17 1.98 -28.62
CA LEU A 564 18.94 1.24 -29.61
C LEU A 564 19.18 -0.21 -29.16
N LEU A 565 19.46 -0.45 -27.87
CA LEU A 565 19.59 -1.79 -27.33
C LEU A 565 18.27 -2.58 -27.39
N GLY A 566 17.15 -1.97 -27.00
CA GLY A 566 15.83 -2.58 -27.09
C GLY A 566 15.46 -2.94 -28.54
N LYS A 567 15.66 -2.00 -29.49
CA LYS A 567 15.39 -2.23 -30.92
C LYS A 567 16.23 -3.37 -31.51
N LYS A 568 17.48 -3.54 -31.08
CA LYS A 568 18.32 -4.68 -31.50
C LYS A 568 17.71 -6.04 -31.12
N GLN A 569 16.91 -6.11 -30.06
CA GLN A 569 16.15 -7.30 -29.67
C GLN A 569 14.76 -7.41 -30.34
N GLY A 570 14.37 -6.43 -31.16
CA GLY A 570 13.04 -6.35 -31.76
C GLY A 570 11.97 -5.73 -30.86
N ALA A 571 12.36 -5.03 -29.79
CA ALA A 571 11.41 -4.39 -28.89
C ALA A 571 10.78 -3.14 -29.51
N LEU A 572 9.49 -2.94 -29.27
CA LEU A 572 8.87 -1.63 -29.42
C LEU A 572 9.30 -0.77 -28.23
N THR A 573 9.80 0.43 -28.54
CA THR A 573 10.43 1.31 -27.56
C THR A 573 9.69 2.64 -27.47
N GLY A 574 9.46 3.15 -26.27
CA GLY A 574 8.83 4.45 -26.10
C GLY A 574 8.93 4.97 -24.67
N TYR A 575 8.34 6.13 -24.42
CA TYR A 575 8.16 6.64 -23.06
C TYR A 575 6.93 6.00 -22.40
N VAL A 576 7.03 5.70 -21.11
CA VAL A 576 5.92 5.11 -20.34
C VAL A 576 4.79 6.11 -20.15
N HIS A 577 5.12 7.37 -19.91
CA HIS A 577 4.18 8.45 -19.66
C HIS A 577 4.35 9.57 -20.70
N PRO A 578 3.26 10.17 -21.19
CA PRO A 578 3.36 11.38 -22.00
C PRO A 578 3.89 12.54 -21.15
N PHE A 579 4.68 13.43 -21.78
CA PHE A 579 5.04 14.71 -21.16
C PHE A 579 3.84 15.65 -21.24
N ASP A 580 3.41 16.17 -20.10
CA ASP A 580 2.34 17.16 -20.00
C ASP A 580 2.85 18.61 -20.11
N ARG A 581 4.17 18.80 -19.96
CA ARG A 581 4.91 20.08 -20.09
C ARG A 581 6.34 19.81 -20.58
N ASP A 582 7.01 20.85 -21.07
CA ASP A 582 8.44 20.76 -21.40
C ASP A 582 9.25 20.40 -20.14
N PRO A 583 9.95 19.25 -20.11
CA PRO A 583 10.70 18.80 -18.94
C PRO A 583 11.83 19.76 -18.53
N VAL A 584 12.32 20.61 -19.45
CA VAL A 584 13.33 21.63 -19.13
C VAL A 584 12.71 22.81 -18.35
N SER A 585 11.41 23.08 -18.56
CA SER A 585 10.71 24.24 -18.00
C SER A 585 10.25 24.09 -16.56
N VAL A 586 10.09 22.86 -16.05
CA VAL A 586 9.53 22.58 -14.71
C VAL A 586 10.58 22.31 -13.63
N GLY A 587 11.87 22.29 -13.98
CA GLY A 587 12.95 21.91 -13.08
C GLY A 587 13.07 20.38 -12.92
N TYR A 588 14.30 19.90 -12.75
CA TYR A 588 14.66 18.50 -12.97
C TYR A 588 13.96 17.49 -12.04
N ALA A 589 13.79 17.80 -10.75
CA ALA A 589 13.09 16.92 -9.82
C ALA A 589 11.58 16.83 -10.14
N LYS A 590 11.00 17.92 -10.62
CA LYS A 590 9.62 17.92 -11.10
C LYS A 590 9.51 17.24 -12.44
N ALA A 591 10.49 17.31 -13.36
CA ALA A 591 10.47 16.49 -14.58
C ALA A 591 10.51 14.98 -14.27
N ARG A 592 11.22 14.55 -13.20
CA ARG A 592 11.20 13.16 -12.69
C ARG A 592 9.81 12.75 -12.15
N ALA A 593 9.05 13.70 -11.58
CA ALA A 593 7.74 13.46 -10.94
C ALA A 593 6.52 13.83 -11.82
N SER A 594 6.68 14.75 -12.77
CA SER A 594 5.70 15.26 -13.74
C SER A 594 5.49 14.30 -14.91
N GLN A 595 6.26 13.22 -14.95
CA GLN A 595 5.79 11.94 -15.49
C GLN A 595 4.64 11.35 -14.65
N SER A 596 3.81 12.22 -14.08
CA SER A 596 2.77 11.89 -13.12
C SER A 596 1.93 10.77 -13.67
N MET A 597 1.73 9.77 -12.80
CA MET A 597 0.71 8.73 -12.88
C MET A 597 -0.64 9.37 -13.22
N LEU A 598 -0.87 9.59 -14.52
CA LEU A 598 -2.19 9.46 -15.07
C LEU A 598 -2.45 7.95 -15.04
N LEU A 599 -3.09 7.51 -13.95
CA LEU A 599 -3.88 6.29 -13.90
C LEU A 599 -4.99 6.43 -14.95
N TRP A 600 -4.61 6.31 -16.20
CA TRP A 600 -5.49 6.06 -17.31
C TRP A 600 -4.98 4.76 -17.89
N ALA A 601 -5.76 3.71 -17.64
CA ALA A 601 -5.65 2.48 -18.38
C ALA A 601 -5.75 2.86 -19.86
N TRP A 602 -4.61 2.92 -20.54
CA TRP A 602 -4.61 2.89 -22.00
C TRP A 602 -4.98 1.47 -22.37
N SER A 603 -6.27 1.22 -22.49
CA SER A 603 -6.78 0.15 -23.33
C SER A 603 -6.37 0.51 -24.75
N ILE A 604 -5.24 -0.03 -25.23
CA ILE A 604 -4.90 0.10 -26.64
C ILE A 604 -5.80 -0.90 -27.37
N THR A 605 -6.90 -0.42 -27.92
CA THR A 605 -7.71 -1.22 -28.83
C THR A 605 -6.99 -1.26 -30.17
N LEU A 606 -6.20 -2.31 -30.40
CA LEU A 606 -5.59 -2.59 -31.70
C LEU A 606 -6.59 -3.35 -32.58
N ARG A 607 -6.60 -3.01 -33.87
CA ARG A 607 -7.41 -3.64 -34.90
C ARG A 607 -6.62 -4.72 -35.62
#